data_AF-A0A7X6QPU2-F1
#
_entry.id   AF-A0A7X6QPU2-F1
#
_cell.length_a   1.000
_cell.length_b   1.000
_cell.length_c   1.000
_cell.angle_alpha   90.00
_cell.angle_beta   90.00
_cell.angle_gamma   90.00
#
_symmetry.space_group_name_H-M   'P 1'
#
loop_
_entity.id
_entity.type
_entity.pdbx_description
1 polymer ?
#
loop_
_entity_poly.entity_id
_entity_poly.type
_entity_poly.pdbx_seq_one_letter_code
_entity_poly.pdbx_strand_id
1 'polypeptide(L)'
;SFYYDNCSTRARKIIERSLDGQVHYNFEPAYGSMREVVQHYTAGHPWTWFGISFALSSLADAPAPAIDLLFAPELMMEAFDKATVSAPKTTEESSIQAERQLIDEQSILYEIKELPAEHKNSLPGPTVLSWILFALVLTLGLQELKTARRYPWADALLFGLAGLAGVIIAFLAFVSVHPVTKVNYLLIWIQPLHLLFALLALFRPFRQSKLYKGYLKINLAVLLFALTGFCFLPQYVHPAMIPLLLSLLSRSLMAWINPLPKSMRNKNLPGKKSGKPSRLI
;
A
#
# COMPACT_ATOMS: atom_id res chain seq x y z
N SER A 1 -4.82 8.68 -16.21
CA SER A 1 -4.55 8.46 -14.77
C SER A 1 -4.91 9.74 -14.04
N PHE A 2 -5.51 9.68 -12.85
CA PHE A 2 -5.97 10.84 -12.07
C PHE A 2 -4.91 11.96 -11.97
N TYR A 3 -3.66 11.62 -11.72
CA TYR A 3 -2.56 12.59 -11.59
C TYR A 3 -2.24 13.38 -12.87
N TYR A 4 -2.57 12.85 -14.05
CA TYR A 4 -2.19 13.45 -15.34
C TYR A 4 -3.39 13.85 -16.20
N ASP A 5 -4.58 13.37 -15.82
CA ASP A 5 -5.83 13.58 -16.52
C ASP A 5 -7.00 13.53 -15.52
N ASN A 6 -7.32 14.69 -14.97
CA ASN A 6 -8.41 14.98 -14.05
C ASN A 6 -9.00 16.37 -14.36
N CYS A 7 -9.96 16.83 -13.56
CA CYS A 7 -10.63 18.11 -13.80
C CYS A 7 -9.65 19.29 -13.88
N SER A 8 -8.68 19.37 -12.95
CA SER A 8 -7.68 20.45 -12.91
C SER A 8 -6.76 20.41 -14.14
N THR A 9 -6.14 19.26 -14.40
CA THR A 9 -5.21 19.11 -15.54
C THR A 9 -5.90 19.25 -16.89
N ARG A 10 -7.16 18.84 -17.03
CA ARG A 10 -7.96 19.07 -18.25
C ARG A 10 -8.29 20.54 -18.45
N ALA A 11 -8.75 21.23 -17.40
CA ALA A 11 -9.02 22.66 -17.45
C ALA A 11 -7.75 23.44 -17.83
N ARG A 12 -6.61 23.13 -17.19
CA ARG A 12 -5.31 23.71 -17.54
C ARG A 12 -4.96 23.53 -19.01
N LYS A 13 -5.03 22.29 -19.51
CA LYS A 13 -4.71 21.98 -20.92
C LYS A 13 -5.61 22.72 -21.90
N ILE A 14 -6.89 22.95 -21.56
CA ILE A 14 -7.82 23.72 -22.41
C ILE A 14 -7.40 25.19 -22.44
N ILE A 15 -7.08 25.78 -21.28
CA ILE A 15 -6.63 27.17 -21.19
C ILE A 15 -5.33 27.36 -21.98
N GLU A 16 -4.33 26.50 -21.77
CA GLU A 16 -3.05 26.56 -22.49
C GLU A 16 -3.23 26.49 -24.01
N ARG A 17 -4.15 25.65 -24.50
CA ARG A 17 -4.44 25.50 -25.94
C ARG A 17 -5.22 26.67 -26.54
N SER A 18 -5.86 27.48 -25.69
CA SER A 18 -6.70 28.60 -26.13
C SER A 18 -5.94 29.93 -26.13
N LEU A 19 -4.66 29.93 -25.75
CA LEU A 19 -3.81 31.11 -25.68
C LEU A 19 -2.80 31.11 -26.84
N ASP A 20 -2.65 32.28 -27.48
CA ASP A 20 -1.57 32.52 -28.44
C ASP A 20 -0.27 32.83 -27.68
N GLY A 21 0.46 31.80 -27.28
CA GLY A 21 1.69 31.95 -26.48
C GLY A 21 2.01 30.72 -25.61
N GLN A 22 3.20 30.70 -25.00
CA GLN A 22 3.55 29.68 -24.01
C GLN A 22 3.26 30.20 -22.60
N VAL A 23 2.59 29.38 -21.79
CA VAL A 23 2.38 29.66 -20.35
C VAL A 23 3.62 29.26 -19.57
N HIS A 24 4.14 30.17 -18.76
CA HIS A 24 5.26 29.96 -17.86
C HIS A 24 4.76 30.00 -16.41
N TYR A 25 4.92 28.87 -15.70
CA TYR A 25 4.52 28.74 -14.31
C TYR A 25 5.67 29.14 -13.38
N ASN A 26 5.67 30.39 -12.92
CA ASN A 26 6.69 30.91 -11.99
C ASN A 26 6.30 30.61 -10.53
N PHE A 27 6.15 29.33 -10.23
CA PHE A 27 5.66 28.84 -8.94
C PHE A 27 6.58 27.77 -8.37
N GLU A 28 6.97 27.95 -7.11
CA GLU A 28 7.66 26.95 -6.32
C GLU A 28 6.63 26.16 -5.49
N PRO A 29 6.46 24.85 -5.74
CA PRO A 29 5.51 24.04 -5.01
C PRO A 29 5.92 23.83 -3.56
N ALA A 30 4.94 23.91 -2.66
CA ALA A 30 5.12 23.60 -1.24
C ALA A 30 5.41 22.10 -0.96
N TYR A 31 5.28 21.25 -1.98
CA TYR A 31 5.42 19.79 -1.88
C TYR A 31 6.43 19.28 -2.90
N GLY A 32 7.24 18.30 -2.50
CA GLY A 32 8.29 17.71 -3.35
C GLY A 32 7.79 16.53 -4.19
N SER A 33 6.66 15.92 -3.84
CA SER A 33 6.15 14.70 -4.50
C SER A 33 4.63 14.65 -4.54
N MET A 34 4.09 13.81 -5.43
CA MET A 34 2.64 13.55 -5.50
C MET A 34 2.11 12.96 -4.19
N ARG A 35 2.92 12.17 -3.47
CA ARG A 35 2.58 11.59 -2.17
C ARG A 35 2.28 12.68 -1.16
N GLU A 36 3.14 13.68 -1.06
CA GLU A 36 3.03 14.76 -0.08
C GLU A 36 1.78 15.60 -0.33
N VAL A 37 1.49 15.91 -1.60
CA VAL A 37 0.25 16.59 -1.99
C VAL A 37 -0.97 15.79 -1.51
N VAL A 38 -1.01 14.49 -1.79
CA VAL A 38 -2.15 13.65 -1.35
C VAL A 38 -2.22 13.52 0.16
N GLN A 39 -1.07 13.43 0.85
CA GLN A 39 -1.02 13.38 2.31
C GLN A 39 -1.61 14.63 2.93
N HIS A 40 -1.29 15.81 2.39
CA HIS A 40 -1.83 17.08 2.86
C HIS A 40 -3.36 17.08 2.82
N TYR A 41 -3.96 16.74 1.68
CA TYR A 41 -5.42 16.70 1.52
C TYR A 41 -6.12 15.53 2.23
N THR A 42 -5.36 14.57 2.78
CA THR A 42 -5.92 13.41 3.49
C THR A 42 -5.57 13.38 4.98
N ALA A 43 -4.89 14.39 5.51
CA ALA A 43 -4.41 14.44 6.89
C ALA A 43 -5.53 14.27 7.94
N GLY A 44 -6.73 14.77 7.66
CA GLY A 44 -7.92 14.61 8.52
C GLY A 44 -8.62 13.25 8.42
N HIS A 45 -8.26 12.42 7.44
CA HIS A 45 -8.97 11.18 7.10
C HIS A 45 -8.00 9.98 7.13
N PRO A 46 -7.67 9.45 8.33
CA PRO A 46 -6.57 8.50 8.49
C PRO A 46 -6.79 7.17 7.77
N TRP A 47 -8.05 6.71 7.64
CA TRP A 47 -8.39 5.50 6.87
C TRP A 47 -8.22 5.71 5.37
N THR A 48 -8.62 6.88 4.86
CA THR A 48 -8.42 7.29 3.47
C THR A 48 -6.94 7.38 3.16
N TRP A 49 -6.17 8.04 4.03
CA TRP A 49 -4.72 8.14 3.92
C TRP A 49 -4.05 6.75 3.90
N PHE A 50 -4.45 5.84 4.80
CA PHE A 50 -3.91 4.48 4.82
C PHE A 50 -4.23 3.70 3.53
N GLY A 51 -5.48 3.75 3.06
CA GLY A 51 -5.90 3.05 1.84
C GLY A 51 -5.17 3.56 0.59
N ILE A 52 -5.07 4.89 0.45
CA ILE A 52 -4.31 5.50 -0.65
C ILE A 52 -2.81 5.18 -0.50
N SER A 53 -2.28 5.26 0.72
CA SER A 53 -0.88 4.93 0.98
C SER A 53 -0.50 3.51 0.57
N PHE A 54 -1.45 2.59 0.77
CA PHE A 54 -1.34 1.19 0.40
C PHE A 54 -1.34 0.98 -1.14
N ALA A 55 -2.14 1.77 -1.87
CA ALA A 55 -2.24 1.65 -3.32
C ALA A 55 -1.07 2.30 -4.06
N LEU A 56 -0.59 3.45 -3.58
CA LEU A 56 0.45 4.23 -4.24
C LEU A 56 1.84 3.62 -4.05
N SER A 57 2.63 3.66 -5.13
CA SER A 57 3.96 3.08 -5.19
C SER A 57 5.07 4.12 -4.96
N SER A 58 6.33 3.67 -5.00
CA SER A 58 7.52 4.54 -4.99
C SER A 58 7.49 5.67 -6.02
N LEU A 59 6.79 5.50 -7.14
CA LEU A 59 6.66 6.53 -8.17
C LEU A 59 5.88 7.76 -7.69
N ALA A 60 4.99 7.61 -6.70
CA ALA A 60 4.31 8.75 -6.09
C ALA A 60 5.21 9.49 -5.08
N ASP A 61 6.23 8.81 -4.55
CA ASP A 61 7.19 9.33 -3.56
C ASP A 61 8.40 10.01 -4.24
N ALA A 62 8.59 9.79 -5.54
CA ALA A 62 9.66 10.40 -6.30
C ALA A 62 9.48 11.93 -6.41
N PRO A 63 10.60 12.70 -6.45
CA PRO A 63 10.54 14.11 -6.74
C PRO A 63 9.78 14.37 -8.05
N ALA A 64 8.81 15.27 -8.01
CA ALA A 64 7.96 15.58 -9.15
C ALA A 64 8.12 17.06 -9.56
N PRO A 65 8.14 17.37 -10.87
CA PRO A 65 8.17 18.75 -11.32
C PRO A 65 6.86 19.45 -10.95
N ALA A 66 6.91 20.78 -10.74
CA ALA A 66 5.75 21.55 -10.30
C ALA A 66 4.49 21.33 -11.16
N ILE A 67 4.67 21.19 -12.48
CA ILE A 67 3.58 20.94 -13.45
C ILE A 67 2.81 19.64 -13.16
N ASP A 68 3.48 18.63 -12.63
CA ASP A 68 2.90 17.34 -12.32
C ASP A 68 2.13 17.37 -10.99
N LEU A 69 2.37 18.38 -10.14
CA LEU A 69 1.65 18.59 -8.88
C LEU A 69 0.34 19.37 -9.09
N LEU A 70 0.17 20.03 -10.23
CA LEU A 70 -1.05 20.79 -10.59
C LEU A 70 -2.28 19.89 -10.86
N PHE A 71 -2.19 18.60 -10.54
CA PHE A 71 -3.37 17.73 -10.40
C PHE A 71 -4.24 18.17 -9.21
N ALA A 72 -3.64 18.79 -8.19
CA ALA A 72 -4.37 19.38 -7.07
C ALA A 72 -4.93 20.76 -7.49
N PRO A 73 -6.25 21.00 -7.34
CA PRO A 73 -6.88 22.24 -7.75
C PRO A 73 -6.28 23.50 -7.13
N GLU A 74 -5.96 23.49 -5.83
CA GLU A 74 -5.42 24.69 -5.16
C GLU A 74 -4.00 25.00 -5.62
N LEU A 75 -3.15 23.99 -5.80
CA LEU A 75 -1.81 24.18 -6.39
C LEU A 75 -1.90 24.74 -7.81
N MET A 76 -2.88 24.29 -8.60
CA MET A 76 -3.14 24.85 -9.93
C MET A 76 -3.57 26.31 -9.85
N MET A 77 -4.44 26.66 -8.90
CA MET A 77 -4.87 28.05 -8.67
C MET A 77 -3.68 28.95 -8.29
N GLU A 78 -2.84 28.53 -7.34
CA GLU A 78 -1.62 29.24 -6.95
C GLU A 78 -0.62 29.38 -8.12
N ALA A 79 -0.48 28.32 -8.92
CA ALA A 79 0.40 28.35 -10.09
C ALA A 79 -0.12 29.32 -11.16
N PHE A 80 -1.44 29.46 -11.32
CA PHE A 80 -2.05 30.34 -12.31
C PHE A 80 -1.93 31.81 -11.92
N ASP A 81 -2.11 32.12 -10.64
CA ASP A 81 -1.92 33.46 -10.10
C ASP A 81 -0.52 34.02 -10.39
N LYS A 82 0.49 33.13 -10.37
CA LYS A 82 1.89 33.49 -10.65
C LYS A 82 2.32 33.25 -12.10
N ALA A 83 1.42 32.78 -12.96
CA ALA A 83 1.77 32.40 -14.33
C ALA A 83 1.84 33.61 -15.27
N THR A 84 2.78 33.56 -16.21
CA THR A 84 2.89 34.54 -17.31
C THR A 84 2.69 33.86 -18.66
N VAL A 85 2.25 34.62 -19.66
CA VAL A 85 2.07 34.19 -21.04
C VAL A 85 3.00 35.00 -21.92
N SER A 86 3.86 34.31 -22.67
CA SER A 86 4.74 34.94 -23.66
C SER A 86 3.95 35.36 -24.91
N ALA A 87 4.27 36.54 -25.46
CA ALA A 87 3.69 36.97 -26.74
C ALA A 87 4.03 35.98 -27.88
N PRO A 88 3.12 35.82 -28.87
CA PRO A 88 3.39 34.97 -30.03
C PRO A 88 4.63 35.49 -30.76
N LYS A 89 5.49 34.57 -31.22
CA LYS A 89 6.66 34.92 -32.06
C LYS A 89 6.17 35.44 -33.42
N THR A 90 5.78 36.70 -33.50
CA THR A 90 5.65 37.40 -34.78
C THR A 90 7.04 37.57 -35.36
N THR A 91 7.16 37.18 -36.63
CA THR A 91 8.39 37.28 -37.41
C THR A 91 8.82 38.74 -37.49
N GLU A 92 10.08 38.97 -37.15
CA GLU A 92 10.83 40.24 -37.26
C GLU A 92 10.57 41.30 -36.17
N GLU A 93 11.64 41.52 -35.39
CA GLU A 93 11.99 42.78 -34.73
C GLU A 93 11.04 43.34 -33.66
N SER A 94 11.02 42.70 -32.48
CA SER A 94 10.93 43.46 -31.22
C SER A 94 11.61 42.70 -30.09
N SER A 95 12.73 43.23 -29.62
CA SER A 95 13.68 42.60 -28.69
C SER A 95 13.21 42.61 -27.22
N ILE A 96 11.91 42.67 -26.98
CA ILE A 96 11.31 42.55 -25.64
C ILE A 96 10.20 41.52 -25.78
N GLN A 97 10.42 40.30 -25.29
CA GLN A 97 9.32 39.35 -25.08
C GLN A 97 8.40 39.97 -24.03
N ALA A 98 7.33 40.63 -24.47
CA ALA A 98 6.29 41.10 -23.58
C ALA A 98 5.62 39.87 -22.95
N GLU A 99 5.86 39.66 -21.66
CA GLU A 99 5.13 38.70 -20.85
C GLU A 99 3.96 39.41 -20.19
N ARG A 100 2.76 38.83 -20.30
CA ARG A 100 1.58 39.30 -19.58
C ARG A 100 1.17 38.29 -18.52
N GLN A 101 0.55 38.72 -17.43
CA GLN A 101 0.00 37.79 -16.45
C GLN A 101 -1.12 36.94 -17.08
N LEU A 102 -1.21 35.68 -16.66
CA LEU A 102 -2.27 34.77 -17.08
C LEU A 102 -3.62 35.17 -16.48
N ILE A 103 -3.60 35.61 -15.22
CA ILE A 103 -4.77 36.04 -14.45
C ILE A 103 -4.70 37.56 -14.27
N ASP A 104 -5.81 38.24 -14.54
CA ASP A 104 -5.95 39.70 -14.37
C ASP A 104 -6.60 40.03 -13.02
N GLU A 105 -7.68 39.33 -12.68
CA GLU A 105 -8.39 39.50 -11.41
C GLU A 105 -8.84 38.14 -10.85
N GLN A 106 -8.77 37.98 -9.53
CA GLN A 106 -9.29 36.84 -8.80
C GLN A 106 -10.34 37.31 -7.78
N SER A 107 -11.51 36.67 -7.77
CA SER A 107 -12.56 36.93 -6.78
C SER A 107 -13.09 35.63 -6.19
N ILE A 108 -13.41 35.65 -4.89
CA ILE A 108 -14.05 34.53 -4.20
C ILE A 108 -15.56 34.67 -4.38
N LEU A 109 -16.16 33.76 -5.15
CA LEU A 109 -17.61 33.79 -5.43
C LEU A 109 -18.44 33.26 -4.27
N TYR A 110 -17.89 32.33 -3.50
CA TYR A 110 -18.56 31.70 -2.38
C TYR A 110 -17.54 31.15 -1.39
N GLU A 111 -17.61 31.61 -0.14
CA GLU A 111 -16.81 31.10 0.95
C GLU A 111 -17.65 30.11 1.77
N ILE A 112 -17.21 28.85 1.81
CA ILE A 112 -17.83 27.84 2.67
C ILE A 112 -17.45 28.18 4.11
N LYS A 113 -18.41 28.65 4.90
CA LYS A 113 -18.27 28.77 6.35
C LYS A 113 -17.88 27.38 6.88
N GLU A 114 -16.75 27.28 7.59
CA GLU A 114 -16.21 26.00 8.10
C GLU A 114 -17.35 25.06 8.48
N LEU A 115 -17.53 23.98 7.73
CA LEU A 115 -18.42 22.91 8.14
C LEU A 115 -17.92 22.46 9.52
N PRO A 116 -18.80 22.35 10.54
CA PRO A 116 -18.38 21.85 11.84
C PRO A 116 -17.62 20.56 11.60
N ALA A 117 -16.35 20.53 12.04
CA ALA A 117 -15.39 19.49 11.71
C ALA A 117 -16.12 18.14 11.60
N GLU A 118 -16.16 17.58 10.37
CA GLU A 118 -16.83 16.32 10.12
C GLU A 118 -16.47 15.35 11.24
N HIS A 119 -17.49 14.72 11.81
CA HIS A 119 -17.43 13.96 13.06
C HIS A 119 -16.08 13.27 13.24
N LYS A 120 -15.40 13.53 14.37
CA LYS A 120 -14.28 12.72 14.83
C LYS A 120 -14.66 11.26 14.63
N ASN A 121 -14.05 10.60 13.65
CA ASN A 121 -14.31 9.20 13.35
C ASN A 121 -14.24 8.44 14.68
N SER A 122 -15.36 7.88 15.13
CA SER A 122 -15.42 7.10 16.37
C SER A 122 -14.59 5.82 16.26
N LEU A 123 -14.21 5.45 15.04
CA LEU A 123 -13.31 4.37 14.72
C LEU A 123 -11.86 4.74 15.05
N PRO A 124 -11.13 3.90 15.81
CA PRO A 124 -9.69 4.03 15.95
C PRO A 124 -9.00 4.11 14.59
N GLY A 125 -7.94 4.93 14.49
CA GLY A 125 -7.15 5.01 13.27
C GLY A 125 -6.51 3.66 12.90
N PRO A 126 -6.11 3.48 11.61
CA PRO A 126 -5.57 2.23 11.10
C PRO A 126 -4.31 1.78 11.86
N THR A 127 -3.45 2.72 12.27
CA THR A 127 -2.25 2.43 13.05
C THR A 127 -2.61 1.79 14.39
N VAL A 128 -3.56 2.35 15.14
CA VAL A 128 -3.99 1.79 16.43
C VAL A 128 -4.60 0.40 16.22
N LEU A 129 -5.48 0.23 15.24
CA LEU A 129 -6.12 -1.06 14.98
C LEU A 129 -5.13 -2.14 14.56
N SER A 130 -4.13 -1.77 13.76
CA SER A 130 -3.08 -2.70 13.34
C SER A 130 -2.20 -3.17 14.50
N TRP A 131 -1.91 -2.31 15.49
CA TRP A 131 -1.22 -2.69 16.72
C TRP A 131 -2.06 -3.59 17.62
N ILE A 132 -3.38 -3.32 17.73
CA ILE A 132 -4.31 -4.20 18.45
C ILE A 132 -4.32 -5.59 17.81
N LEU A 133 -4.41 -5.66 16.47
CA LEU A 133 -4.33 -6.93 15.73
C LEU A 133 -3.00 -7.65 16.02
N PHE A 134 -1.88 -6.94 15.97
CA PHE A 134 -0.58 -7.52 16.29
C PHE A 134 -0.53 -8.09 17.71
N ALA A 135 -1.02 -7.37 18.71
CA ALA A 135 -1.09 -7.85 20.07
C ALA A 135 -1.96 -9.13 20.19
N LEU A 136 -3.10 -9.17 19.50
CA LEU A 136 -3.97 -10.36 19.47
C LEU A 136 -3.28 -11.55 18.79
N VAL A 137 -2.60 -11.33 17.67
CA VAL A 137 -1.88 -12.39 16.95
C VAL A 137 -0.70 -12.91 17.79
N LEU A 138 0.03 -12.01 18.45
CA LEU A 138 1.15 -12.35 19.32
C LEU A 138 0.69 -13.16 20.54
N THR A 139 -0.38 -12.74 21.21
CA THR A 139 -0.94 -13.46 22.36
C THR A 139 -1.41 -14.86 21.97
N LEU A 140 -2.09 -15.00 20.83
CA LEU A 140 -2.43 -16.32 20.27
C LEU A 140 -1.18 -17.18 20.04
N GLY A 141 -0.12 -16.62 19.44
CA GLY A 141 1.15 -17.32 19.24
C GLY A 141 1.79 -17.79 20.55
N LEU A 142 1.82 -16.94 21.59
CA LEU A 142 2.34 -17.30 22.91
C LEU A 142 1.51 -18.39 23.58
N GLN A 143 0.19 -18.38 23.41
CA GLN A 143 -0.69 -19.46 23.89
C GLN A 143 -0.41 -20.78 23.17
N GLU A 144 -0.12 -20.76 21.87
CA GLU A 144 0.26 -21.98 21.12
C GLU A 144 1.56 -22.60 21.66
N LEU A 145 2.53 -21.77 22.06
CA LEU A 145 3.76 -22.24 22.69
C LEU A 145 3.50 -22.87 24.06
N LYS A 146 2.66 -22.23 24.89
CA LYS A 146 2.33 -22.73 26.24
C LYS A 146 1.50 -24.01 26.22
N THR A 147 0.54 -24.11 25.32
CA THR A 147 -0.46 -25.21 25.30
C THR A 147 -0.11 -26.34 24.32
N ALA A 148 0.92 -26.16 23.49
CA ALA A 148 1.23 -27.03 22.35
C ALA A 148 0.07 -27.23 21.35
N ARG A 149 -0.98 -26.39 21.42
CA ARG A 149 -2.08 -26.34 20.46
C ARG A 149 -1.73 -25.40 19.31
N ARG A 150 -2.30 -25.64 18.12
CA ARG A 150 -2.17 -24.75 16.96
C ARG A 150 -3.53 -24.21 16.54
N TYR A 151 -3.56 -22.97 16.09
CA TYR A 151 -4.73 -22.28 15.57
C TYR A 151 -4.58 -22.03 14.06
N PRO A 152 -4.77 -23.05 13.21
CA PRO A 152 -4.60 -22.91 11.77
C PRO A 152 -5.61 -21.94 11.11
N TRP A 153 -6.75 -21.70 11.77
CA TRP A 153 -7.72 -20.71 11.30
C TRP A 153 -7.14 -19.28 11.36
N ALA A 154 -6.25 -19.00 12.32
CA ALA A 154 -5.60 -17.70 12.43
C ALA A 154 -4.60 -17.51 11.28
N ASP A 155 -3.89 -18.56 10.88
CA ASP A 155 -3.05 -18.55 9.68
C ASP A 155 -3.90 -18.32 8.43
N ALA A 156 -4.98 -19.08 8.25
CA ALA A 156 -5.87 -18.92 7.09
C ALA A 156 -6.48 -17.52 7.00
N LEU A 157 -6.93 -16.95 8.12
CA LEU A 157 -7.50 -15.60 8.15
C LEU A 157 -6.45 -14.52 7.85
N LEU A 158 -5.32 -14.54 8.56
CA LEU A 158 -4.30 -13.50 8.45
C LEU A 158 -3.64 -13.50 7.07
N PHE A 159 -3.23 -14.69 6.58
CA PHE A 159 -2.67 -14.82 5.24
C PHE A 159 -3.73 -14.63 4.15
N GLY A 160 -5.00 -14.94 4.42
CA GLY A 160 -6.09 -14.68 3.49
C GLY A 160 -6.29 -13.19 3.26
N LEU A 161 -6.34 -12.39 4.33
CA LEU A 161 -6.43 -10.93 4.25
C LEU A 161 -5.21 -10.30 3.59
N ALA A 162 -4.00 -10.74 3.97
CA ALA A 162 -2.77 -10.29 3.33
C ALA A 162 -2.75 -10.67 1.84
N GLY A 163 -3.19 -11.87 1.50
CA GLY A 163 -3.26 -12.35 0.12
C GLY A 163 -4.26 -11.59 -0.73
N LEU A 164 -5.44 -11.29 -0.18
CA LEU A 164 -6.44 -10.46 -0.86
C LEU A 164 -5.88 -9.06 -1.14
N ALA A 165 -5.22 -8.46 -0.15
CA ALA A 165 -4.57 -7.17 -0.33
C ALA A 165 -3.43 -7.25 -1.35
N GLY A 166 -2.68 -8.35 -1.38
CA GLY A 166 -1.64 -8.62 -2.37
C GLY A 166 -2.18 -8.78 -3.79
N VAL A 167 -3.35 -9.40 -3.96
CA VAL A 167 -4.04 -9.46 -5.26
C VAL A 167 -4.42 -8.06 -5.73
N ILE A 168 -4.96 -7.22 -4.84
CA ILE A 168 -5.31 -5.82 -5.17
C ILE A 168 -4.07 -5.05 -5.60
N ILE A 169 -2.97 -5.11 -4.82
CA ILE A 169 -1.73 -4.41 -5.18
C ILE A 169 -1.16 -4.97 -6.48
N ALA A 170 -1.15 -6.29 -6.69
CA ALA A 170 -0.62 -6.90 -7.90
C ALA A 170 -1.42 -6.48 -9.13
N PHE A 171 -2.74 -6.40 -9.02
CA PHE A 171 -3.59 -5.86 -10.07
C PHE A 171 -3.24 -4.39 -10.37
N LEU A 172 -3.08 -3.56 -9.33
CA LEU A 172 -2.68 -2.16 -9.49
C LEU A 172 -1.27 -2.01 -10.07
N ALA A 173 -0.35 -2.91 -9.75
CA ALA A 173 1.04 -2.83 -10.19
C ALA A 173 1.24 -3.31 -11.63
N PHE A 174 0.58 -4.42 -12.00
CA PHE A 174 0.85 -5.11 -13.27
C PHE A 174 -0.24 -4.93 -14.32
N VAL A 175 -1.50 -4.77 -13.92
CA VAL A 175 -2.65 -4.76 -14.84
C VAL A 175 -3.19 -3.35 -15.06
N SER A 176 -3.20 -2.53 -14.01
CA SER A 176 -3.76 -1.19 -14.06
C SER A 176 -3.01 -0.26 -15.02
N VAL A 177 -3.75 0.64 -15.64
CA VAL A 177 -3.22 1.72 -16.48
C VAL A 177 -2.65 2.90 -15.67
N HIS A 178 -2.80 2.89 -14.35
CA HIS A 178 -2.32 3.95 -13.46
C HIS A 178 -0.80 3.84 -13.26
N PRO A 179 0.03 4.78 -13.78
CA PRO A 179 1.48 4.64 -13.71
C PRO A 179 2.02 4.67 -12.27
N VAL A 180 1.41 5.49 -11.41
CA VAL A 180 1.85 5.73 -10.02
C VAL A 180 1.69 4.52 -9.09
N THR A 181 1.09 3.42 -9.55
CA THR A 181 0.91 2.18 -8.77
C THR A 181 1.85 1.05 -9.18
N LYS A 182 2.69 1.21 -10.22
CA LYS A 182 3.48 0.13 -10.83
C LYS A 182 4.61 -0.41 -9.95
N VAL A 183 5.48 0.45 -9.42
CA VAL A 183 6.71 0.03 -8.71
C VAL A 183 6.44 -0.06 -7.21
N ASN A 184 5.50 -0.94 -6.82
CA ASN A 184 5.00 -1.03 -5.44
C ASN A 184 5.75 -2.12 -4.65
N TYR A 185 6.70 -1.70 -3.81
CA TYR A 185 7.52 -2.57 -2.99
C TYR A 185 6.74 -3.31 -1.89
N LEU A 186 5.48 -2.94 -1.61
CA LEU A 186 4.63 -3.71 -0.70
C LEU A 186 4.42 -5.15 -1.18
N LEU A 187 4.52 -5.40 -2.50
CA LEU A 187 4.42 -6.76 -3.06
C LEU A 187 5.50 -7.72 -2.56
N ILE A 188 6.62 -7.22 -2.02
CA ILE A 188 7.66 -8.06 -1.43
C ILE A 188 7.07 -8.91 -0.29
N TRP A 189 6.21 -8.34 0.54
CA TRP A 189 5.68 -9.01 1.74
C TRP A 189 4.16 -9.15 1.75
N ILE A 190 3.44 -8.38 0.93
CA ILE A 190 2.00 -8.51 0.68
C ILE A 190 1.78 -9.06 -0.73
N GLN A 191 1.88 -10.38 -0.88
CA GLN A 191 1.84 -11.05 -2.18
C GLN A 191 0.55 -11.85 -2.41
N PRO A 192 0.09 -12.01 -3.67
CA PRO A 192 -1.04 -12.87 -4.01
C PRO A 192 -0.90 -14.33 -3.55
N LEU A 193 0.33 -14.85 -3.46
CA LEU A 193 0.58 -16.23 -3.01
C LEU A 193 0.10 -16.49 -1.58
N HIS A 194 -0.03 -15.46 -0.73
CA HIS A 194 -0.62 -15.62 0.60
C HIS A 194 -2.06 -16.09 0.53
N LEU A 195 -2.81 -15.68 -0.50
CA LEU A 195 -4.20 -16.09 -0.68
C LEU A 195 -4.26 -17.58 -1.04
N LEU A 196 -3.42 -18.02 -1.97
CA LEU A 196 -3.31 -19.44 -2.31
C LEU A 196 -2.89 -20.26 -1.09
N PHE A 197 -1.90 -19.80 -0.33
CA PHE A 197 -1.48 -20.45 0.90
C PHE A 197 -2.63 -20.56 1.92
N ALA A 198 -3.39 -19.48 2.13
CA ALA A 198 -4.53 -19.44 3.05
C ALA A 198 -5.65 -20.41 2.64
N LEU A 199 -5.99 -20.46 1.35
CA LEU A 199 -6.99 -21.39 0.81
C LEU A 199 -6.56 -22.84 0.99
N LEU A 200 -5.29 -23.15 0.68
CA LEU A 200 -4.74 -24.49 0.89
C LEU A 200 -4.65 -24.85 2.37
N ALA A 201 -4.38 -23.87 3.24
CA ALA A 201 -4.33 -24.05 4.70
C ALA A 201 -5.67 -24.48 5.30
N LEU A 202 -6.81 -24.35 4.59
CA LEU A 202 -8.10 -24.89 5.00
C LEU A 202 -8.12 -26.44 4.98
N PHE A 203 -7.26 -27.07 4.20
CA PHE A 203 -7.18 -28.54 4.09
C PHE A 203 -6.17 -29.15 5.07
N ARG A 204 -6.63 -30.09 5.90
CA ARG A 204 -5.79 -30.77 6.91
C ARG A 204 -4.53 -31.44 6.35
N PRO A 205 -4.58 -32.15 5.19
CA PRO A 205 -3.39 -32.77 4.63
C PRO A 205 -2.30 -31.76 4.27
N PHE A 206 -2.68 -30.61 3.69
CA PHE A 206 -1.74 -29.55 3.35
C PHE A 206 -1.06 -28.98 4.59
N ARG A 207 -1.81 -28.72 5.67
CA ARG A 207 -1.25 -28.23 6.94
C ARG A 207 -0.17 -29.14 7.53
N GLN A 208 -0.22 -30.43 7.24
CA GLN A 208 0.77 -31.42 7.72
C GLN A 208 1.94 -31.62 6.77
N SER A 209 1.87 -31.06 5.56
CA SER A 209 2.86 -31.22 4.50
C SER A 209 4.17 -30.48 4.79
N LYS A 210 5.24 -30.88 4.09
CA LYS A 210 6.51 -30.12 4.06
C LYS A 210 6.34 -28.78 3.35
N LEU A 211 5.42 -28.67 2.39
CA LEU A 211 5.14 -27.43 1.63
C LEU A 211 4.61 -26.32 2.54
N TYR A 212 3.67 -26.61 3.43
CA TYR A 212 3.15 -25.65 4.41
C TYR A 212 4.27 -25.04 5.27
N LYS A 213 5.16 -25.90 5.79
CA LYS A 213 6.30 -25.48 6.61
C LYS A 213 7.36 -24.74 5.78
N GLY A 214 7.60 -25.19 4.55
CA GLY A 214 8.52 -24.53 3.62
C GLY A 214 8.07 -23.13 3.29
N TYR A 215 6.78 -22.94 3.00
CA TYR A 215 6.18 -21.64 2.74
C TYR A 215 6.39 -20.67 3.91
N LEU A 216 6.03 -21.07 5.14
CA LEU A 216 6.18 -20.20 6.31
C LEU A 216 7.65 -19.87 6.62
N LYS A 217 8.59 -20.77 6.32
CA LYS A 217 10.03 -20.50 6.46
C LYS A 217 10.55 -19.49 5.45
N ILE A 218 10.18 -19.66 4.18
CA ILE A 218 10.53 -18.70 3.12
C ILE A 218 9.91 -17.35 3.44
N ASN A 219 8.63 -17.34 3.84
CA ASN A 219 7.92 -16.14 4.21
C ASN A 219 8.57 -15.42 5.42
N LEU A 220 9.03 -16.16 6.43
CA LEU A 220 9.78 -15.57 7.54
C LEU A 220 11.02 -14.81 7.05
N ALA A 221 11.80 -15.40 6.14
CA ALA A 221 12.98 -14.74 5.56
C ALA A 221 12.59 -13.50 4.75
N VAL A 222 11.55 -13.59 3.92
CA VAL A 222 11.02 -12.47 3.14
C VAL A 222 10.54 -11.32 4.04
N LEU A 223 9.83 -11.63 5.13
CA LEU A 223 9.34 -10.62 6.06
C LEU A 223 10.46 -9.94 6.85
N LEU A 224 11.49 -10.70 7.26
CA LEU A 224 12.68 -10.14 7.89
C LEU A 224 13.43 -9.21 6.92
N PHE A 225 13.60 -9.65 5.67
CA PHE A 225 14.19 -8.83 4.61
C PHE A 225 13.39 -7.54 4.39
N ALA A 226 12.07 -7.62 4.27
CA ALA A 226 11.21 -6.47 4.11
C ALA A 226 11.31 -5.49 5.29
N LEU A 227 11.30 -6.00 6.53
CA LEU A 227 11.41 -5.19 7.74
C LEU A 227 12.74 -4.42 7.79
N THR A 228 13.86 -5.06 7.44
CA THR A 228 15.16 -4.38 7.36
C THR A 228 15.27 -3.46 6.14
N GLY A 229 14.58 -3.82 5.05
CA GLY A 229 14.60 -3.09 3.78
C GLY A 229 13.84 -1.77 3.83
N PHE A 230 12.85 -1.62 4.71
CA PHE A 230 12.07 -0.37 4.82
C PHE A 230 12.92 0.87 5.11
N CYS A 231 14.10 0.74 5.72
CA CYS A 231 15.01 1.86 5.92
C CYS A 231 15.69 2.34 4.62
N PHE A 232 15.69 1.52 3.57
CA PHE A 232 16.45 1.76 2.33
C PHE A 232 15.57 1.85 1.08
N LEU A 233 14.32 1.40 1.16
CA LEU A 233 13.41 1.42 0.01
C LEU A 233 12.90 2.85 -0.25
N PRO A 234 12.93 3.33 -1.51
CA PRO A 234 12.45 4.65 -1.88
C PRO A 234 10.91 4.67 -2.00
N GLN A 235 10.21 4.16 -0.99
CA GLN A 235 8.76 4.15 -0.94
C GLN A 235 8.30 4.46 0.47
N TYR A 236 7.33 5.35 0.59
CA TYR A 236 6.71 5.64 1.87
C TYR A 236 5.97 4.41 2.40
N VAL A 237 6.28 4.00 3.63
CA VAL A 237 5.61 2.92 4.34
C VAL A 237 4.74 3.52 5.43
N HIS A 238 3.42 3.41 5.28
CA HIS A 238 2.49 3.91 6.27
C HIS A 238 2.72 3.20 7.63
N PRO A 239 2.74 3.92 8.78
CA PRO A 239 3.05 3.33 10.09
C PRO A 239 2.22 2.10 10.46
N ALA A 240 0.93 2.07 10.08
CA ALA A 240 0.04 0.93 10.26
C ALA A 240 0.51 -0.37 9.58
N MET A 241 1.36 -0.30 8.55
CA MET A 241 1.87 -1.48 7.84
C MET A 241 2.89 -2.26 8.66
N ILE A 242 3.63 -1.59 9.56
CA ILE A 242 4.65 -2.22 10.41
C ILE A 242 4.05 -3.32 11.30
N PRO A 243 3.04 -3.06 12.16
CA PRO A 243 2.43 -4.11 12.97
C PRO A 243 1.68 -5.18 12.14
N LEU A 244 1.20 -4.87 10.93
CA LEU A 244 0.65 -5.89 10.02
C LEU A 244 1.75 -6.87 9.55
N LEU A 245 2.91 -6.34 9.15
CA LEU A 245 4.08 -7.14 8.81
C LEU A 245 4.51 -7.99 10.01
N LEU A 246 4.60 -7.39 11.20
CA LEU A 246 4.96 -8.10 12.44
C LEU A 246 3.95 -9.20 12.78
N SER A 247 2.66 -9.02 12.47
CA SER A 247 1.63 -10.06 12.64
C SER A 247 1.95 -11.28 11.79
N LEU A 248 2.22 -11.10 10.49
CA LEU A 248 2.61 -12.21 9.59
C LEU A 248 3.94 -12.85 10.01
N LEU A 249 4.88 -12.02 10.47
CA LEU A 249 6.21 -12.47 10.92
C LEU A 249 6.10 -13.34 12.15
N SER A 250 5.29 -12.93 13.13
CA SER A 250 5.06 -13.70 14.35
C SER A 250 4.45 -15.07 14.04
N ARG A 251 3.46 -15.17 13.14
CA ARG A 251 2.87 -16.45 12.72
C ARG A 251 3.90 -17.35 12.04
N SER A 252 4.70 -16.77 11.14
CA SER A 252 5.76 -17.48 10.41
C SER A 252 6.86 -17.98 11.37
N LEU A 253 7.23 -17.19 12.37
CA LEU A 253 8.20 -17.54 13.40
C LEU A 253 7.69 -18.65 14.32
N MET A 254 6.43 -18.56 14.77
CA MET A 254 5.83 -19.60 15.62
C MET A 254 5.86 -20.96 14.94
N ALA A 255 5.63 -21.03 13.63
CA ALA A 255 5.73 -22.26 12.83
C ALA A 255 7.14 -22.88 12.82
N TRP A 256 8.18 -22.06 13.00
CA TRP A 256 9.57 -22.51 13.13
C TRP A 256 9.87 -23.07 14.51
N ILE A 257 9.44 -22.36 15.57
CA ILE A 257 9.74 -22.70 16.97
C ILE A 257 9.02 -23.97 17.44
N ASN A 258 7.76 -24.17 17.05
CA ASN A 258 6.97 -25.32 17.51
C ASN A 258 6.56 -26.24 16.32
N PRO A 259 7.48 -27.00 15.73
CA PRO A 259 7.15 -27.87 14.61
C PRO A 259 6.08 -28.90 15.04
N LEU A 260 4.96 -28.96 14.31
CA LEU A 260 3.78 -29.80 14.59
C LEU A 260 4.09 -31.06 15.41
N PRO A 261 3.43 -31.27 16.58
CA PRO A 261 3.71 -32.42 17.42
C PRO A 261 3.53 -33.75 16.66
N LYS A 262 4.50 -34.66 16.85
CA LYS A 262 4.56 -35.98 16.19
C LYS A 262 3.29 -36.83 16.42
N SER A 263 2.49 -36.55 17.45
CA SER A 263 1.25 -37.29 17.76
C SER A 263 0.16 -37.18 16.68
N MET A 264 0.21 -36.19 15.80
CA MET A 264 -0.66 -36.10 14.62
C MET A 264 -0.14 -36.84 13.38
N ARG A 265 1.09 -37.38 13.41
CA ARG A 265 1.70 -38.16 12.32
C ARG A 265 1.34 -39.65 12.41
N ASN A 266 0.95 -40.15 13.59
CA ASN A 266 0.87 -41.59 13.88
C ASN A 266 -0.54 -42.18 14.08
N LYS A 267 -1.63 -41.45 13.76
CA LYS A 267 -2.99 -42.00 13.93
C LYS A 267 -3.55 -42.77 12.71
N ASN A 268 -2.81 -42.86 11.59
CA ASN A 268 -3.29 -43.52 10.36
C ASN A 268 -2.35 -44.62 9.83
N LEU A 269 -1.84 -45.50 10.70
CA LEU A 269 -1.33 -46.80 10.27
C LEU A 269 -2.21 -47.90 10.90
N PRO A 270 -3.15 -48.50 10.14
CA PRO A 270 -3.87 -49.67 10.61
C PRO A 270 -2.88 -50.82 10.87
N GLY A 271 -3.15 -51.57 11.94
CA GLY A 271 -2.19 -52.41 12.64
C GLY A 271 -1.45 -53.43 11.78
N LYS A 272 -0.12 -53.43 11.91
CA LYS A 272 0.69 -54.61 11.63
C LYS A 272 0.45 -55.60 12.77
N LYS A 273 -0.58 -56.44 12.64
CA LYS A 273 -0.83 -57.54 13.57
C LYS A 273 0.42 -58.43 13.62
N SER A 274 0.86 -58.70 14.84
CA SER A 274 1.93 -59.62 15.19
C SER A 274 1.62 -61.04 14.68
N GLY A 275 2.40 -61.54 13.72
CA GLY A 275 2.49 -62.97 13.45
C GLY A 275 3.44 -63.61 14.46
N LYS A 276 2.89 -64.31 15.47
CA LYS A 276 3.64 -65.29 16.27
C LYS A 276 3.98 -66.48 15.35
N PRO A 277 5.22 -66.99 15.33
CA PRO A 277 5.49 -68.27 14.70
C PRO A 277 4.98 -69.37 15.62
N SER A 278 3.99 -70.13 15.14
CA SER A 278 3.60 -71.42 15.72
C SER A 278 4.76 -72.39 15.56
N ARG A 279 5.39 -72.76 16.69
CA ARG A 279 6.06 -74.06 16.81
C ARG A 279 4.98 -75.10 17.09
N LEU A 280 4.98 -76.21 16.34
CA LEU A 280 4.91 -77.58 16.87
C LEU A 280 4.78 -78.60 15.72
N ILE A 281 5.72 -79.57 15.79
CA ILE A 281 5.76 -80.94 15.22
C ILE A 281 5.95 -81.06 13.70
#